data_AF-A0AAV3R0S0-F1
#
_entry.id   AF-A0AAV3R0S0-F1
#
_cell.length_a   1.000
_cell.length_b   1.000
_cell.length_c   1.000
_cell.angle_alpha   90.00
_cell.angle_beta   90.00
_cell.angle_gamma   90.00
#
_symmetry.space_group_name_H-M   'P 1'
#
loop_
_entity.id
_entity.type
_entity.pdbx_description
1 polymer ?
#
loop_
_entity_poly.entity_id
_entity_poly.type
_entity_poly.pdbx_seq_one_letter_code
_entity_poly.pdbx_strand_id
1 'polypeptide(L)'
;MRSDISYFQHLYAYSLWQFYRECDIYGTMDFIFGNAAAIFQKCNLVLREPGSRGAYNVMLAHGRTDQGQNTGFSLQNCIITASGYSRDAYESYLGRPWRQYSRAVIMQSSMDGVISPKGWIEWEGSSAFDKMYFAEHENVVADFIGGTLWLPSTGVTYALGLG
;
A
#
# COMPACT_ATOMS: atom_id res chain seq x y z
N MET A 1 5.43 24.06 -13.92
CA MET A 1 6.41 23.96 -12.82
C MET A 1 5.63 23.58 -11.57
N ARG A 2 5.74 22.31 -11.13
CA ARG A 2 5.57 21.82 -9.76
C ARG A 2 5.73 20.29 -9.77
N SER A 3 6.96 19.87 -9.56
CA SER A 3 7.33 18.51 -9.19
C SER A 3 7.11 18.41 -7.68
N ASP A 4 5.90 18.06 -7.25
CA ASP A 4 5.56 17.89 -5.83
C ASP A 4 5.99 16.48 -5.37
N ILE A 5 7.31 16.21 -5.44
CA ILE A 5 7.90 14.98 -4.90
C ILE A 5 8.06 15.15 -3.39
N SER A 6 7.44 14.26 -2.61
CA SER A 6 7.54 14.23 -1.15
C SER A 6 8.20 12.94 -0.67
N TYR A 7 8.93 13.00 0.45
CA TYR A 7 9.71 11.87 1.00
C TYR A 7 9.22 11.48 2.40
N PHE A 8 8.96 10.19 2.65
CA PHE A 8 8.53 9.68 3.96
C PHE A 8 9.36 8.49 4.45
N GLN A 9 9.69 8.47 5.75
CA GLN A 9 10.22 7.29 6.45
C GLN A 9 9.14 6.75 7.39
N HIS A 10 8.40 5.73 6.92
CA HIS A 10 7.11 5.30 7.48
C HIS A 10 6.01 6.37 7.37
N LEU A 11 4.80 5.94 7.02
CA LEU A 11 3.64 6.78 6.78
C LEU A 11 2.43 6.24 7.56
N TYR A 12 1.99 7.03 8.54
CA TYR A 12 0.75 6.76 9.25
C TYR A 12 -0.44 7.43 8.54
N ALA A 13 -1.04 6.73 7.58
CA ALA A 13 -2.27 7.13 6.91
C ALA A 13 -3.48 6.91 7.85
N TYR A 14 -3.55 7.75 8.89
CA TYR A 14 -4.42 7.54 10.06
C TYR A 14 -5.90 7.40 9.72
N SER A 15 -6.50 8.41 9.08
CA SER A 15 -7.94 8.47 8.80
C SER A 15 -8.27 9.42 7.63
N LEU A 16 -9.56 9.46 7.26
CA LEU A 16 -10.11 10.30 6.19
C LEU A 16 -9.56 9.96 4.79
N TRP A 17 -9.85 10.83 3.83
CA TRP A 17 -9.42 10.70 2.44
C TRP A 17 -8.04 11.31 2.22
N GLN A 18 -7.15 10.54 1.59
CA GLN A 18 -5.77 10.95 1.37
C GLN A 18 -5.34 10.58 -0.05
N PHE A 19 -4.59 11.47 -0.70
CA PHE A 19 -4.07 11.26 -2.04
C PHE A 19 -2.58 11.59 -2.06
N TYR A 20 -1.76 10.57 -2.33
CA TYR A 20 -0.31 10.67 -2.45
C TYR A 20 0.04 10.47 -3.93
N ARG A 21 0.77 11.41 -4.51
CA ARG A 21 1.19 11.33 -5.91
C ARG A 21 2.65 11.66 -6.07
N GLU A 22 3.35 10.90 -6.91
CA GLU A 22 4.76 11.16 -7.25
C GLU A 22 5.64 11.28 -5.99
N CYS A 23 5.31 10.51 -4.95
CA CYS A 23 6.03 10.48 -3.67
C CYS A 23 7.01 9.32 -3.62
N ASP A 24 8.09 9.50 -2.87
CA ASP A 24 9.01 8.42 -2.51
C ASP A 24 8.76 8.03 -1.04
N ILE A 25 8.42 6.77 -0.79
CA ILE A 25 8.06 6.26 0.54
C ILE A 25 8.96 5.07 0.88
N TYR A 26 9.61 5.13 2.04
CA TYR A 26 10.64 4.19 2.45
C TYR A 26 10.29 3.56 3.80
N GLY A 27 10.63 2.29 3.96
CA GLY A 27 10.56 1.65 5.27
C GLY A 27 10.87 0.16 5.23
N THR A 28 10.64 -0.49 6.37
CA THR A 28 10.94 -1.92 6.56
C THR A 28 9.66 -2.69 6.91
N MET A 29 9.16 -2.49 8.13
CA MET A 29 7.96 -3.15 8.65
C MET A 29 6.78 -2.16 8.72
N ASP A 30 5.63 -2.59 8.22
CA ASP A 30 4.35 -1.87 8.22
C ASP A 30 4.48 -0.39 7.84
N PHE A 31 5.31 -0.08 6.83
CA PHE A 31 5.72 1.30 6.62
C PHE A 31 4.66 2.19 5.98
N ILE A 32 3.55 1.64 5.51
CA ILE A 32 2.30 2.36 5.29
C ILE A 32 1.22 1.66 6.10
N PHE A 33 0.71 2.35 7.12
CA PHE A 33 -0.27 1.78 8.05
C PHE A 33 -1.35 2.80 8.43
N GLY A 34 -2.47 2.31 8.96
CA GLY A 34 -3.61 3.16 9.36
C GLY A 34 -4.94 2.71 8.77
N ASN A 35 -5.97 3.55 8.85
CA ASN A 35 -7.34 3.25 8.42
C ASN A 35 -7.92 4.38 7.55
N ALA A 36 -7.09 5.11 6.80
CA ALA A 36 -7.55 6.07 5.80
C ALA A 36 -8.15 5.37 4.56
N ALA A 37 -8.97 6.10 3.80
CA ALA A 37 -9.16 5.81 2.38
C ALA A 37 -8.05 6.56 1.62
N ALA A 38 -6.95 5.86 1.34
CA ALA A 38 -5.75 6.45 0.78
C ALA A 38 -5.42 5.87 -0.60
N ILE A 39 -5.17 6.75 -1.57
CA ILE A 39 -4.65 6.40 -2.89
C ILE A 39 -3.19 6.84 -2.96
N PHE A 40 -2.35 5.95 -3.49
CA PHE A 40 -0.96 6.19 -3.84
C PHE A 40 -0.84 6.02 -5.35
N GLN A 41 -0.52 7.10 -6.06
CA GLN A 41 -0.47 7.09 -7.53
C GLN A 41 0.89 7.55 -8.04
N LYS A 42 1.54 6.75 -8.90
CA LYS A 42 2.89 7.06 -9.42
C LYS A 42 3.92 7.27 -8.32
N CYS A 43 3.77 6.60 -7.18
CA CYS A 43 4.73 6.66 -6.08
C CYS A 43 5.83 5.61 -6.25
N ASN A 44 7.02 5.91 -5.75
CA ASN A 44 8.07 4.91 -5.55
C ASN A 44 8.00 4.41 -4.10
N LEU A 45 7.85 3.10 -3.93
CA LEU A 45 7.78 2.45 -2.64
C LEU A 45 9.04 1.59 -2.47
N VAL A 46 9.88 1.95 -1.52
CA VAL A 46 11.23 1.38 -1.39
C VAL A 46 11.38 0.65 -0.07
N LEU A 47 11.43 -0.67 -0.14
CA LEU A 47 11.74 -1.53 1.00
C LEU A 47 13.23 -1.39 1.35
N ARG A 48 13.54 -1.11 2.61
CA ARG A 48 14.94 -1.01 3.10
C ARG A 48 15.37 -2.29 3.82
N GLU A 49 16.67 -2.43 4.03
CA GLU A 49 17.22 -3.53 4.82
C GLU A 49 16.68 -3.49 6.27
N PRO A 50 16.06 -4.57 6.79
CA PRO A 50 15.46 -4.61 8.13
C PRO A 50 16.50 -4.74 9.28
N GLY A 51 17.78 -4.87 8.95
CA GLY A 51 18.92 -4.74 9.88
C GLY A 51 19.17 -5.90 10.85
N SER A 52 18.19 -6.77 11.11
CA SER A 52 18.32 -7.93 11.99
C SER A 52 18.24 -9.25 11.23
N ARG A 53 19.13 -10.21 11.51
CA ARG A 53 19.11 -11.53 10.87
C ARG A 53 17.79 -12.25 11.16
N GLY A 54 17.11 -12.73 10.12
CA GLY A 54 15.81 -13.39 10.23
C GLY A 54 14.62 -12.42 10.31
N ALA A 55 14.84 -11.11 10.27
CA ALA A 55 13.76 -10.15 10.06
C ALA A 55 13.22 -10.23 8.62
N TYR A 56 12.07 -9.63 8.39
CA TYR A 56 11.43 -9.52 7.08
C TYR A 56 10.80 -8.14 6.94
N ASN A 57 10.46 -7.76 5.71
CA ASN A 57 9.79 -6.51 5.43
C ASN A 57 8.30 -6.70 5.14
N VAL A 58 7.50 -5.71 5.51
CA VAL A 58 6.10 -5.62 5.14
C VAL A 58 5.76 -4.18 4.78
N MET A 59 5.16 -3.98 3.61
CA MET A 59 4.84 -2.64 3.13
C MET A 59 3.53 -2.10 3.70
N LEU A 60 2.43 -2.82 3.56
CA LEU A 60 1.09 -2.34 3.92
C LEU A 60 0.53 -3.02 5.18
N ALA A 61 -0.01 -2.21 6.09
CA ALA A 61 -0.75 -2.69 7.26
C ALA A 61 -2.06 -1.89 7.45
N HIS A 62 -3.08 -2.21 6.63
CA HIS A 62 -4.37 -1.53 6.70
C HIS A 62 -5.20 -2.03 7.89
N GLY A 63 -5.77 -1.08 8.63
CA GLY A 63 -6.38 -1.29 9.94
C GLY A 63 -7.91 -1.16 9.98
N ARG A 64 -8.62 -1.54 8.91
CA ARG A 64 -10.09 -1.51 8.91
C ARG A 64 -10.69 -2.49 9.91
N THR A 65 -11.50 -1.97 10.82
CA THR A 65 -12.09 -2.73 11.94
C THR A 65 -13.54 -3.09 11.73
N ASP A 66 -14.23 -2.48 10.77
CA ASP A 66 -15.65 -2.71 10.50
C ASP A 66 -15.94 -2.76 8.98
N GLN A 67 -16.85 -3.64 8.54
CA GLN A 67 -17.18 -3.83 7.12
C GLN A 67 -17.83 -2.59 6.49
N GLY A 68 -18.58 -1.80 7.27
CA GLY A 68 -19.23 -0.56 6.83
C GLY A 68 -18.28 0.62 6.67
N GLN A 69 -17.01 0.50 7.07
CA GLN A 69 -16.01 1.53 6.83
C GLN A 69 -15.56 1.55 5.36
N ASN A 70 -15.75 2.71 4.72
CA ASN A 70 -15.30 2.97 3.36
C ASN A 70 -13.81 3.39 3.31
N THR A 71 -12.94 2.60 3.94
CA THR A 71 -11.49 2.86 4.08
C THR A 71 -10.68 1.76 3.41
N GLY A 72 -9.46 2.04 2.99
CA GLY A 72 -8.64 1.11 2.21
C GLY A 72 -7.44 1.80 1.59
N PHE A 73 -6.42 1.01 1.26
CA PHE A 73 -5.25 1.49 0.53
C PHE A 73 -5.32 1.05 -0.93
N SER A 74 -5.09 1.96 -1.86
CA SER A 74 -5.01 1.68 -3.29
C SER A 74 -3.68 2.20 -3.85
N LEU A 75 -2.85 1.29 -4.38
CA LEU A 75 -1.60 1.61 -5.05
C LEU A 75 -1.80 1.46 -6.55
N GLN A 76 -1.60 2.54 -7.30
CA GLN A 76 -1.80 2.59 -8.74
C GLN A 76 -0.60 3.18 -9.48
N ASN A 77 -0.11 2.49 -10.50
CA ASN A 77 1.04 2.92 -11.29
C ASN A 77 2.28 3.21 -10.44
N CYS A 78 2.43 2.50 -9.31
CA CYS A 78 3.58 2.65 -8.43
C CYS A 78 4.74 1.77 -8.89
N ILE A 79 5.95 2.10 -8.41
CA ILE A 79 7.15 1.29 -8.58
C ILE A 79 7.55 0.78 -7.20
N ILE A 80 7.55 -0.53 -7.00
CA ILE A 80 7.91 -1.19 -5.74
C ILE A 80 9.29 -1.82 -5.89
N THR A 81 10.26 -1.37 -5.09
CA THR A 81 11.67 -1.75 -5.19
C THR A 81 12.25 -2.09 -3.82
N ALA A 82 13.46 -2.65 -3.79
CA ALA A 82 14.24 -2.77 -2.57
C ALA A 82 15.61 -2.10 -2.69
N SER A 83 16.10 -1.61 -1.56
CA SER A 83 17.40 -0.97 -1.44
C SER A 83 18.19 -1.57 -0.30
N GLY A 84 19.43 -2.01 -0.60
CA GLY A 84 20.41 -2.46 0.39
C GLY A 84 20.39 -3.95 0.73
N TYR A 85 19.56 -4.77 0.09
CA TYR A 85 19.53 -6.21 0.33
C TYR A 85 19.00 -7.02 -0.87
N SER A 86 19.21 -8.33 -0.86
CA SER A 86 18.65 -9.28 -1.81
C SER A 86 17.55 -10.14 -1.17
N ARG A 87 16.71 -10.76 -2.01
CA ARG A 87 15.65 -11.69 -1.56
C ARG A 87 16.19 -12.84 -0.72
N ASP A 88 17.38 -13.33 -1.02
CA ASP A 88 18.01 -14.44 -0.27
C ASP A 88 18.42 -14.03 1.15
N ALA A 89 18.60 -12.73 1.40
CA ALA A 89 18.93 -12.20 2.72
C ALA A 89 17.68 -11.94 3.58
N TYR A 90 16.62 -11.40 2.99
CA TYR A 90 15.39 -11.03 3.70
C TYR A 90 14.14 -11.23 2.84
N GLU A 91 13.14 -11.88 3.42
CA GLU A 91 11.80 -11.97 2.84
C GLU A 91 11.10 -10.60 2.88
N SER A 92 10.27 -10.33 1.89
CA SER A 92 9.50 -9.09 1.78
C SER A 92 8.08 -9.35 1.30
N TYR A 93 7.10 -8.69 1.92
CA TYR A 93 5.68 -8.87 1.64
C TYR A 93 5.00 -7.54 1.31
N LEU A 94 3.99 -7.62 0.45
CA LEU A 94 3.14 -6.50 0.05
C LEU A 94 2.35 -5.96 1.23
N GLY A 95 1.89 -6.83 2.12
CA GLY A 95 1.17 -6.39 3.30
C GLY A 95 0.75 -7.51 4.22
N ARG A 96 0.15 -7.10 5.33
CA ARG A 96 -0.48 -7.98 6.31
C ARG A 96 -1.70 -7.31 6.96
N PRO A 97 -2.69 -8.09 7.41
CA PRO A 97 -3.93 -7.54 7.95
C PRO A 97 -3.77 -7.06 9.40
N TRP A 98 -3.53 -5.76 9.62
CA TRP A 98 -3.46 -5.22 10.99
C TRP A 98 -4.79 -5.39 11.75
N ARG A 99 -5.93 -5.39 11.05
CA ARG A 99 -7.27 -5.60 11.61
C ARG A 99 -8.12 -6.51 10.72
N GLN A 100 -9.20 -7.03 11.30
CA GLN A 100 -10.05 -8.09 10.76
C GLN A 100 -10.66 -7.86 9.37
N TYR A 101 -10.87 -6.60 8.96
CA TYR A 101 -11.41 -6.27 7.64
C TYR A 101 -10.36 -5.55 6.77
N SER A 102 -9.07 -5.81 7.01
CA SER A 102 -7.98 -5.20 6.24
C SER A 102 -8.23 -5.28 4.74
N ARG A 103 -7.82 -4.22 4.04
CA ARG A 103 -8.24 -3.95 2.68
C ARG A 103 -7.20 -3.13 1.95
N ALA A 104 -6.56 -3.74 0.96
CA ALA A 104 -5.57 -3.11 0.13
C ALA A 104 -5.63 -3.67 -1.30
N VAL A 105 -5.37 -2.81 -2.29
CA VAL A 105 -5.29 -3.18 -3.70
C VAL A 105 -4.02 -2.60 -4.29
N ILE A 106 -3.32 -3.41 -5.07
CA ILE A 106 -2.17 -2.98 -5.87
C ILE A 106 -2.49 -3.27 -7.33
N MET A 107 -2.40 -2.25 -8.18
CA MET A 107 -2.77 -2.36 -9.59
C MET A 107 -1.82 -1.56 -10.47
N GLN A 108 -1.64 -2.04 -11.70
CA GLN A 108 -0.81 -1.37 -12.73
C GLN A 108 0.59 -0.97 -12.24
N SER A 109 1.13 -1.67 -11.25
CA SER A 109 2.37 -1.32 -10.57
C SER A 109 3.45 -2.35 -10.91
N SER A 110 4.70 -1.91 -11.03
CA SER A 110 5.84 -2.81 -11.23
C SER A 110 6.46 -3.17 -9.88
N MET A 111 6.94 -4.41 -9.75
CA MET A 111 7.57 -4.91 -8.52
C MET A 111 8.89 -5.58 -8.86
N ASP A 112 9.95 -5.24 -8.13
CA ASP A 112 11.21 -5.98 -8.20
C ASP A 112 11.03 -7.41 -7.64
N GLY A 113 11.87 -8.34 -8.09
CA GLY A 113 11.82 -9.76 -7.71
C GLY A 113 12.16 -10.10 -6.24
N VAL A 114 12.21 -9.07 -5.38
CA VAL A 114 12.40 -9.14 -3.93
C VAL A 114 11.10 -9.50 -3.19
N ILE A 115 9.94 -9.16 -3.74
CA ILE A 115 8.65 -9.54 -3.15
C ILE A 115 8.51 -11.07 -3.16
N SER A 116 8.16 -11.62 -2.01
CA SER A 116 7.89 -13.04 -1.85
C SER A 116 6.73 -13.47 -2.78
N PRO A 117 6.79 -14.63 -3.45
CA PRO A 117 5.69 -15.15 -4.26
C PRO A 117 4.39 -15.37 -3.49
N LYS A 118 4.45 -15.41 -2.14
CA LYS A 118 3.27 -15.41 -1.28
C LYS A 118 2.47 -14.10 -1.38
N GLY A 119 3.13 -12.99 -1.74
CA GLY A 119 2.57 -11.64 -1.80
C GLY A 119 2.27 -11.08 -0.42
N TRP A 120 1.37 -11.72 0.31
CA TRP A 120 0.81 -11.29 1.60
C TRP A 120 1.21 -12.26 2.71
N ILE A 121 1.29 -11.76 3.94
CA ILE A 121 1.58 -12.58 5.13
C ILE A 121 0.52 -12.39 6.20
N GLU A 122 0.32 -13.42 7.02
CA GLU A 122 -0.60 -13.37 8.15
C GLU A 122 -0.15 -12.33 9.19
N TRP A 123 -1.11 -11.78 9.92
CA TRP A 123 -0.83 -11.12 11.19
C TRP A 123 -0.92 -12.17 12.29
N GLU A 124 0.12 -12.30 13.12
CA GLU A 124 0.14 -13.31 14.19
C GLU A 124 -1.09 -13.20 15.10
N GLY A 125 -1.82 -14.31 15.27
CA GLY A 125 -3.05 -14.37 16.07
C GLY A 125 -4.32 -13.86 15.39
N SER A 126 -4.29 -13.60 14.08
CA SER A 126 -5.43 -13.13 13.29
C SER A 126 -6.29 -14.28 12.75
N SER A 127 -7.61 -14.18 12.91
CA SER A 127 -8.62 -15.02 12.23
C SER A 127 -9.15 -14.37 10.94
N ALA A 128 -8.44 -13.38 10.37
CA ALA A 128 -8.97 -12.49 9.33
C ALA A 128 -9.08 -13.09 7.91
N PHE A 129 -8.67 -14.34 7.67
CA PHE A 129 -8.61 -14.91 6.31
C PHE A 129 -9.98 -14.99 5.62
N ASP A 130 -11.06 -15.18 6.37
CA ASP A 130 -12.40 -15.27 5.79
C ASP A 130 -13.02 -13.89 5.45
N LYS A 131 -12.39 -12.78 5.87
CA LYS A 131 -13.00 -11.43 5.87
C LYS A 131 -12.13 -10.33 5.26
N MET A 132 -10.90 -10.64 4.88
CA MET A 132 -9.98 -9.70 4.23
C MET A 132 -10.23 -9.64 2.72
N TYR A 133 -9.92 -8.49 2.12
CA TYR A 133 -9.93 -8.32 0.66
C TYR A 133 -8.57 -7.79 0.21
N PHE A 134 -7.78 -8.69 -0.37
CA PHE A 134 -6.54 -8.38 -1.10
C PHE A 134 -6.74 -8.81 -2.55
N ALA A 135 -6.56 -7.88 -3.48
CA ALA A 135 -6.70 -8.16 -4.90
C ALA A 135 -5.57 -7.50 -5.69
N GLU A 136 -5.08 -8.23 -6.70
CA GLU A 136 -3.95 -7.81 -7.55
C GLU A 136 -4.36 -7.48 -8.99
N HIS A 137 -5.65 -7.60 -9.36
CA HIS A 137 -6.10 -7.27 -10.73
C HIS A 137 -7.60 -6.94 -10.88
N GLU A 138 -7.91 -6.08 -11.87
CA GLU A 138 -9.21 -5.60 -12.40
C GLU A 138 -10.20 -4.84 -11.50
N ASN A 139 -9.78 -4.24 -10.39
CA ASN A 139 -10.67 -3.32 -9.64
C ASN A 139 -10.33 -1.86 -9.93
N VAL A 140 -11.35 -1.06 -10.27
CA VAL A 140 -11.21 0.37 -10.53
C VAL A 140 -11.19 1.14 -9.20
N VAL A 141 -10.37 2.19 -9.07
CA VAL A 141 -10.29 3.07 -7.88
C VAL A 141 -11.69 3.50 -7.42
N ALA A 142 -12.58 3.80 -8.36
CA ALA A 142 -13.95 4.24 -8.12
C ALA A 142 -14.80 3.20 -7.35
N ASP A 143 -14.63 1.91 -7.62
CA ASP A 143 -15.42 0.84 -6.98
C ASP A 143 -14.93 0.51 -5.57
N PHE A 144 -13.69 0.89 -5.24
CA PHE A 144 -13.02 0.50 -3.99
C PHE A 144 -13.22 1.50 -2.83
N ILE A 145 -13.34 2.80 -3.13
CA ILE A 145 -13.36 3.91 -2.15
C ILE A 145 -14.56 4.85 -2.27
N GLY A 146 -15.70 4.32 -2.73
CA GLY A 146 -16.97 5.07 -2.74
C GLY A 146 -17.00 6.19 -3.79
N GLY A 147 -16.34 5.99 -4.93
CA GLY A 147 -16.33 6.91 -6.06
C GLY A 147 -15.17 7.92 -6.06
N THR A 148 -15.23 8.83 -7.02
CA THR A 148 -14.16 9.79 -7.37
C THR A 148 -14.51 11.24 -6.99
N LEU A 149 -15.68 11.43 -6.36
CA LEU A 149 -16.25 12.75 -6.02
C LEU A 149 -15.38 13.57 -5.05
N TRP A 150 -14.47 12.90 -4.32
CA TRP A 150 -13.56 13.51 -3.37
C TRP A 150 -12.16 13.80 -3.92
N LEU A 151 -11.86 13.35 -5.15
CA LEU A 151 -10.58 13.64 -5.77
C LEU A 151 -10.45 15.15 -5.98
N PRO A 152 -9.32 15.75 -5.58
CA PRO A 152 -9.22 17.18 -5.49
C PRO A 152 -9.29 17.85 -6.88
N SER A 153 -9.96 19.00 -6.98
CA SER A 153 -9.93 19.89 -8.16
C SER A 153 -8.59 20.65 -8.30
N THR A 154 -7.55 20.20 -7.58
CA THR A 154 -6.27 20.89 -7.34
C THR A 154 -5.36 21.01 -8.56
N GLY A 155 -5.83 20.65 -9.76
CA GLY A 155 -5.03 20.63 -10.99
C GLY A 155 -4.05 19.45 -11.07
N VAL A 156 -4.09 18.52 -10.10
CA VAL A 156 -3.28 17.30 -10.09
C VAL A 156 -3.95 16.25 -10.97
N THR A 157 -3.37 15.94 -12.12
CA THR A 157 -3.79 14.85 -13.02
C THR A 157 -3.91 13.50 -12.29
N TYR A 158 -5.00 12.76 -12.47
CA TYR A 158 -5.11 11.40 -11.93
C TYR A 158 -5.75 10.47 -12.95
N ALA A 159 -5.41 9.18 -12.90
CA ALA A 159 -6.14 8.14 -13.63
C ALA A 159 -7.34 7.67 -12.79
N LEU A 160 -8.53 7.64 -13.39
CA LEU A 160 -9.77 7.18 -12.75
C LEU A 160 -9.86 5.65 -12.64
N GLY A 161 -9.04 4.93 -13.41
CA GLY A 161 -9.16 3.49 -13.59
C GLY A 161 -8.25 2.91 -14.67
N LEU A 162 -8.47 1.64 -15.00
CA LEU A 162 -7.88 0.97 -16.16
C LEU A 162 -8.53 1.58 -17.42
N GLY A 163 -7.76 2.38 -18.16
CA GLY A 163 -8.13 2.91 -19.47
C GLY A 163 -7.29 2.26 -20.57
#